data_AF-A0A7J5WTN6-F1
#
_entry.id   AF-A0A7J5WTN6-F1
#
_cell.length_a   1.000
_cell.length_b   1.000
_cell.length_c   1.000
_cell.angle_alpha   90.00
_cell.angle_beta   90.00
_cell.angle_gamma   90.00
#
_symmetry.space_group_name_H-M   'P 1'
#
loop_
_entity.id
_entity.type
_entity.pdbx_description
1 polymer ?
#
loop_
_entity_poly.entity_id
_entity_poly.type
_entity_poly.pdbx_seq_one_letter_code
_entity_poly.pdbx_strand_id
1 'polypeptide(L)'
;MTMATTAAIISAADRVVTTHADALQPLTAIGARTVADPPTVEAALTAALHLIAARPTVDAAVTDLLRVLIDAGVRESKLARLLSIRSSTLTDRLAASAPTAVPVPELHLGMFRRKDRVSIRAARESMIGAARSLGRTYAAALRPISTVSQGLVPEAAVVDEALEAVLHLHRSRQQLDGALDPVLAALVLGGVRRMSLAEALGVHPNTLQRRLAGQPLAHARHADLVDEGSGKWSVARAEVGKYKPTEELDEALVEAAVAEAITGIQETGGCARA
;
A
#
# COMPACT_ATOMS: atom_id res chain seq x y z
N MET A 1 -12.44 39.70 -4.95
CA MET A 1 -11.50 38.84 -4.21
C MET A 1 -10.43 39.72 -3.62
N THR A 2 -10.04 39.50 -2.36
CA THR A 2 -9.07 40.37 -1.68
C THR A 2 -7.70 39.69 -1.63
N MET A 3 -6.64 40.48 -1.59
CA MET A 3 -5.26 39.99 -1.38
C MET A 3 -5.16 39.09 -0.13
N ALA A 4 -5.97 39.36 0.91
CA ALA A 4 -6.06 38.55 2.12
C ALA A 4 -6.65 37.15 1.86
N THR A 5 -7.65 37.04 0.97
CA THR A 5 -8.24 35.76 0.55
C THR A 5 -7.20 34.89 -0.17
N THR A 6 -6.45 35.49 -1.11
CA THR A 6 -5.37 34.83 -1.84
C THR A 6 -4.30 34.30 -0.89
N ALA A 7 -3.83 35.12 0.05
CA ALA A 7 -2.84 34.72 1.05
C ALA A 7 -3.34 33.57 1.95
N ALA A 8 -4.62 33.59 2.35
CA ALA A 8 -5.20 32.52 3.16
C ALA A 8 -5.23 31.17 2.41
N ILE A 9 -5.58 31.19 1.12
CA ILE A 9 -5.59 29.99 0.26
C ILE A 9 -4.17 29.43 0.11
N ILE A 10 -3.20 30.29 -0.22
CA ILE A 10 -1.79 29.89 -0.36
C ILE A 10 -1.27 29.27 0.94
N SER A 11 -1.54 29.91 2.09
CA SER A 11 -1.15 29.41 3.41
C SER A 11 -1.81 28.07 3.76
N ALA A 12 -3.08 27.87 3.41
CA ALA A 12 -3.76 26.60 3.62
C ALA A 12 -3.24 25.49 2.70
N ALA A 13 -2.94 25.81 1.44
CA ALA A 13 -2.29 24.87 0.52
C ALA A 13 -0.90 24.47 0.99
N ASP A 14 -0.11 25.42 1.51
CA ASP A 14 1.21 25.14 2.10
C ASP A 14 1.13 24.21 3.31
N ARG A 15 0.14 24.41 4.20
CA ARG A 15 -0.14 23.47 5.30
C ARG A 15 -0.43 22.05 4.81
N VAL A 16 -1.19 21.90 3.72
CA VAL A 16 -1.45 20.58 3.12
C VAL A 16 -0.14 19.94 2.64
N VAL A 17 0.69 20.69 1.91
CA VAL A 17 1.95 20.18 1.35
C VAL A 17 2.93 19.77 2.46
N THR A 18 3.15 20.66 3.43
CA THR A 18 4.08 20.44 4.56
C THR A 18 3.62 19.27 5.43
N THR A 19 2.33 19.18 5.76
CA THR A 19 1.78 18.05 6.54
C THR A 19 1.98 16.71 5.83
N HIS A 20 1.80 16.65 4.50
CA HIS A 20 2.10 15.42 3.75
C HIS A 20 3.58 15.13 3.67
N ALA A 21 4.43 16.15 3.52
CA ALA A 21 5.88 15.99 3.49
C ALA A 21 6.39 15.39 4.81
N ASP A 22 5.92 15.89 5.94
CA ASP A 22 6.26 15.39 7.28
C ASP A 22 5.78 13.94 7.49
N ALA A 23 4.58 13.62 7.00
CA ALA A 23 4.04 12.26 7.06
C ALA A 23 4.84 11.26 6.21
N LEU A 24 5.42 11.71 5.08
CA LEU A 24 6.17 10.87 4.16
C LEU A 24 7.67 10.82 4.47
N GLN A 25 8.19 11.75 5.27
CA GLN A 25 9.62 11.91 5.53
C GLN A 25 10.33 10.60 5.91
N PRO A 26 9.79 9.76 6.81
CA PRO A 26 10.46 8.51 7.17
C PRO A 26 10.54 7.53 6.00
N LEU A 27 9.49 7.41 5.18
CA LEU A 27 9.49 6.53 4.01
C LEU A 27 10.39 7.06 2.89
N THR A 28 10.48 8.38 2.72
CA THR A 28 11.45 8.99 1.81
C THR A 28 12.89 8.66 2.22
N ALA A 29 13.19 8.69 3.52
CA ALA A 29 14.51 8.29 4.04
C ALA A 29 14.81 6.79 3.78
N ILE A 30 13.80 5.93 3.88
CA ILE A 30 13.91 4.51 3.49
C ILE A 30 14.17 4.37 1.99
N GLY A 31 13.46 5.12 1.16
CA GLY A 31 13.69 5.14 -0.30
C GLY A 31 15.07 5.66 -0.69
N ALA A 32 15.71 6.50 0.11
CA ALA A 32 17.06 7.01 -0.15
C ALA A 32 18.18 5.98 0.14
N ARG A 33 17.87 4.86 0.82
CA ARG A 33 18.84 3.80 1.12
C ARG A 33 19.32 3.07 -0.14
N THR A 34 20.40 2.32 0.01
CA THR A 34 21.03 1.54 -1.06
C THR A 34 21.00 0.05 -0.74
N VAL A 35 21.27 -0.79 -1.73
CA VAL A 35 21.36 -2.24 -1.54
C VAL A 35 22.54 -2.63 -0.64
N ALA A 36 23.61 -1.83 -0.64
CA ALA A 36 24.78 -2.03 0.22
C ALA A 36 24.49 -1.72 1.70
N ASP A 37 23.60 -0.77 1.97
CA ASP A 37 23.11 -0.43 3.30
C ASP A 37 21.57 -0.38 3.31
N PRO A 38 20.91 -1.55 3.27
CA PRO A 38 19.46 -1.59 3.14
C PRO A 38 18.81 -1.36 4.52
N PRO A 39 17.60 -0.78 4.56
CA PRO A 39 16.90 -0.48 5.81
C PRO A 39 16.64 -1.75 6.63
N THR A 40 16.46 -1.63 7.94
CA THR A 40 15.93 -2.72 8.76
C THR A 40 14.42 -2.84 8.58
N VAL A 41 13.85 -4.03 8.87
CA VAL A 41 12.40 -4.25 8.76
C VAL A 41 11.65 -3.42 9.80
N GLU A 42 12.24 -3.23 10.98
CA GLU A 42 11.74 -2.42 12.08
C GLU A 42 11.69 -0.93 11.72
N ALA A 43 12.75 -0.41 11.10
CA ALA A 43 12.78 0.98 10.64
C ALA A 43 11.72 1.22 9.55
N ALA A 44 11.57 0.27 8.63
CA ALA A 44 10.55 0.36 7.59
C ALA A 44 9.12 0.25 8.16
N LEU A 45 8.89 -0.61 9.14
CA LEU A 45 7.61 -0.72 9.83
C LEU A 45 7.28 0.59 10.56
N THR A 46 8.23 1.15 11.30
CA THR A 46 8.08 2.44 11.99
C THR A 46 7.71 3.55 11.01
N ALA A 47 8.41 3.61 9.87
CA ALA A 47 8.13 4.59 8.82
C ALA A 47 6.71 4.44 8.22
N ALA A 48 6.26 3.21 7.99
CA ALA A 48 4.90 2.95 7.53
C ALA A 48 3.84 3.33 8.58
N LEU A 49 4.09 3.00 9.86
CA LEU A 49 3.21 3.35 10.98
C LEU A 49 3.10 4.85 11.17
N HIS A 50 4.19 5.60 10.99
CA HIS A 50 4.19 7.06 11.03
C HIS A 50 3.24 7.66 9.99
N LEU A 51 3.32 7.20 8.73
CA LEU A 51 2.39 7.65 7.68
C LEU A 51 0.93 7.29 8.01
N ILE A 52 0.68 6.10 8.57
CA ILE A 52 -0.66 5.66 8.96
C ILE A 52 -1.22 6.52 10.10
N ALA A 53 -0.41 6.78 11.13
CA ALA A 53 -0.78 7.59 12.28
C ALA A 53 -1.02 9.06 11.89
N ALA A 54 -0.34 9.57 10.85
CA ALA A 54 -0.51 10.93 10.36
C ALA A 54 -1.79 11.16 9.53
N ARG A 55 -2.52 10.10 9.13
CA ARG A 55 -3.73 10.20 8.28
C ARG A 55 -4.77 11.21 8.80
N PRO A 56 -5.15 11.22 10.09
CA PRO A 56 -6.12 12.19 10.59
C PRO A 56 -5.64 13.63 10.43
N THR A 57 -4.36 13.91 10.71
CA THR A 57 -3.76 15.24 10.57
C THR A 57 -3.72 15.69 9.11
N VAL A 58 -3.38 14.78 8.20
CA VAL A 58 -3.43 15.01 6.76
C VAL A 58 -4.84 15.35 6.29
N ASP A 59 -5.85 14.58 6.73
CA ASP A 59 -7.25 14.82 6.39
C ASP A 59 -7.78 16.14 6.96
N ALA A 60 -7.31 16.53 8.15
CA ALA A 60 -7.63 17.81 8.77
C ALA A 60 -7.06 18.99 7.98
N ALA A 61 -5.79 18.92 7.55
CA ALA A 61 -5.18 19.98 6.73
C ALA A 61 -5.94 20.21 5.41
N VAL A 62 -6.38 19.13 4.74
CA VAL A 62 -7.23 19.24 3.54
C VAL A 62 -8.59 19.84 3.88
N THR A 63 -9.15 19.50 5.04
CA THR A 63 -10.43 20.05 5.51
C THR A 63 -10.32 21.55 5.80
N ASP A 64 -9.20 22.01 6.34
CA ASP A 64 -8.94 23.44 6.54
C ASP A 64 -8.85 24.20 5.22
N LEU A 65 -8.23 23.62 4.20
CA LEU A 65 -8.24 24.20 2.86
C LEU A 65 -9.67 24.29 2.29
N LEU A 66 -10.52 23.28 2.51
CA LEU A 66 -11.93 23.34 2.12
C LEU A 66 -12.69 24.47 2.84
N ARG A 67 -12.44 24.68 4.14
CA ARG A 67 -13.02 25.80 4.92
C ARG A 67 -12.62 27.15 4.32
N VAL A 68 -11.34 27.33 4.02
CA VAL A 68 -10.83 28.56 3.39
C VAL A 68 -11.44 28.80 2.00
N LEU A 69 -11.68 27.75 1.21
CA LEU A 69 -12.36 27.87 -0.08
C LEU A 69 -13.83 28.29 0.08
N ILE A 70 -14.51 27.85 1.14
CA ILE A 70 -15.88 28.29 1.45
C ILE A 70 -15.89 29.76 1.82
N ASP A 71 -14.97 30.20 2.68
CA ASP A 71 -14.81 31.61 3.06
C ASP A 71 -14.44 32.49 1.85
N ALA A 72 -13.77 31.93 0.85
CA ALA A 72 -13.46 32.58 -0.41
C ALA A 72 -14.65 32.65 -1.39
N GLY A 73 -15.81 32.07 -1.05
CA GLY A 73 -17.06 32.14 -1.81
C GLY A 73 -17.45 30.85 -2.54
N VAL A 74 -16.74 29.74 -2.35
CA VAL A 74 -17.15 28.45 -2.91
C VAL A 74 -18.32 27.88 -2.10
N ARG A 75 -19.48 27.67 -2.76
CA ARG A 75 -20.67 27.13 -2.08
C ARG A 75 -20.44 25.69 -1.61
N GLU A 76 -20.86 25.38 -0.37
CA GLU A 76 -20.80 24.02 0.19
C GLU A 76 -21.51 22.97 -0.67
N SER A 77 -22.66 23.32 -1.26
CA SER A 77 -23.40 22.43 -2.16
C SER A 77 -22.61 22.09 -3.45
N LYS A 78 -21.80 23.03 -3.95
CA LYS A 78 -20.88 22.79 -5.07
C LYS A 78 -19.79 21.81 -4.64
N LEU A 79 -19.20 22.00 -3.46
CA LEU A 79 -18.16 21.12 -2.92
C LEU A 79 -18.67 19.69 -2.69
N ALA A 80 -19.82 19.52 -2.04
CA ALA A 80 -20.40 18.20 -1.78
C ALA A 80 -20.63 17.43 -3.09
N ARG A 81 -21.15 18.11 -4.11
CA ARG A 81 -21.38 17.54 -5.45
C ARG A 81 -20.07 17.16 -6.15
N LEU A 82 -19.05 18.01 -6.12
CA LEU A 82 -17.77 17.76 -6.80
C LEU A 82 -16.93 16.67 -6.10
N LEU A 83 -17.05 16.57 -4.77
CA LEU A 83 -16.46 15.50 -3.98
C LEU A 83 -17.29 14.20 -4.00
N SER A 84 -18.44 14.18 -4.67
CA SER A 84 -19.37 13.04 -4.71
C SER A 84 -19.74 12.50 -3.31
N ILE A 85 -19.93 13.40 -2.33
CA ILE A 85 -20.34 13.06 -0.96
C ILE A 85 -21.70 13.68 -0.63
N ARG A 86 -22.39 13.09 0.36
CA ARG A 86 -23.62 13.65 0.90
C ARG A 86 -23.33 14.98 1.60
N SER A 87 -24.23 15.94 1.48
CA SER A 87 -24.08 17.25 2.13
C SER A 87 -23.91 17.13 3.64
N SER A 88 -24.66 16.23 4.31
CA SER A 88 -24.48 15.96 5.74
C SER A 88 -23.06 15.51 6.08
N THR A 89 -22.47 14.62 5.26
CA THR A 89 -21.09 14.18 5.43
C THR A 89 -20.08 15.31 5.26
N LEU A 90 -20.33 16.25 4.35
CA LEU A 90 -19.51 17.46 4.23
C LEU A 90 -19.65 18.34 5.47
N THR A 91 -20.87 18.58 5.95
CA THR A 91 -21.14 19.36 7.16
C THR A 91 -20.43 18.75 8.38
N ASP A 92 -20.56 17.44 8.60
CA ASP A 92 -19.89 16.73 9.70
C ASP A 92 -18.37 16.88 9.62
N ARG A 93 -17.81 16.75 8.41
CA ARG A 93 -16.38 16.92 8.16
C ARG A 93 -15.92 18.35 8.46
N LEU A 94 -16.67 19.35 8.02
CA LEU A 94 -16.34 20.76 8.24
C LEU A 94 -16.51 21.17 9.70
N ALA A 95 -17.38 20.51 10.46
CA ALA A 95 -17.56 20.73 11.90
C ALA A 95 -16.54 19.96 12.77
N ALA A 96 -15.84 18.96 12.22
CA ALA A 96 -14.89 18.15 12.95
C ALA A 96 -13.74 18.99 13.53
N SER A 97 -13.47 18.80 14.83
CA SER A 97 -12.33 19.45 15.49
C SER A 97 -11.00 18.92 14.95
N ALA A 98 -9.95 19.73 15.09
CA ALA A 98 -8.60 19.29 14.76
C ALA A 98 -8.26 18.03 15.56
N PRO A 99 -7.64 17.01 14.93
CA PRO A 99 -7.29 15.77 15.61
C PRO A 99 -6.23 16.04 16.68
N THR A 100 -6.41 15.43 17.84
CA THR A 100 -5.33 15.34 18.84
C THR A 100 -4.21 14.48 18.26
N ALA A 101 -2.96 14.88 18.50
CA ALA A 101 -1.80 14.10 18.05
C ALA A 101 -1.90 12.65 18.56
N VAL A 102 -2.02 11.70 17.63
CA VAL A 102 -2.04 10.27 17.95
C VAL A 102 -0.59 9.80 18.01
N PRO A 103 -0.13 9.19 19.12
CA PRO A 103 1.21 8.66 19.18
C PRO A 103 1.39 7.57 18.12
N VAL A 104 2.55 7.53 17.48
CA VAL A 104 2.90 6.46 16.55
C VAL A 104 2.85 5.13 17.32
N PRO A 105 2.16 4.10 16.81
CA PRO A 105 2.08 2.81 17.50
C PRO A 105 3.46 2.25 17.83
N GLU A 106 3.65 1.85 19.08
CA GLU A 106 4.92 1.25 19.53
C GLU A 106 5.12 -0.13 18.89
N LEU A 107 6.39 -0.47 18.64
CA LEU A 107 6.77 -1.79 18.15
C LEU A 107 6.83 -2.77 19.31
N HIS A 108 6.14 -3.91 19.17
CA HIS A 108 6.15 -4.97 20.18
C HIS A 108 6.73 -6.25 19.60
N LEU A 109 7.43 -7.04 20.43
CA LEU A 109 8.08 -8.30 20.02
C LEU A 109 7.11 -9.29 19.33
N GLY A 110 5.83 -9.25 19.69
CA GLY A 110 4.78 -10.09 19.10
C GLY A 110 4.47 -9.77 17.63
N MET A 111 4.91 -8.62 17.09
CA MET A 111 4.60 -8.19 15.72
C MET A 111 5.42 -8.93 14.65
N PHE A 112 6.50 -9.61 15.05
CA PHE A 112 7.42 -10.27 14.13
C PHE A 112 7.30 -11.80 14.19
N ARG A 113 7.67 -12.45 13.09
CA ARG A 113 7.86 -13.90 12.96
C ARG A 113 9.28 -14.14 12.50
N ARG A 114 9.83 -15.29 12.90
CA ARG A 114 11.12 -15.75 12.36
C ARG A 114 10.98 -16.00 10.86
N LYS A 115 11.94 -15.48 10.10
CA LYS A 115 12.06 -15.62 8.65
C LYS A 115 13.47 -16.05 8.29
N ASP A 116 13.61 -16.68 7.14
CA ASP A 116 14.91 -17.03 6.59
C ASP A 116 15.66 -15.78 6.09
N ARG A 117 16.98 -15.92 5.94
CA ARG A 117 17.85 -14.80 5.56
C ARG A 117 17.53 -14.25 4.16
N VAL A 118 17.09 -15.09 3.23
CA VAL A 118 16.77 -14.68 1.85
C VAL A 118 15.52 -13.81 1.85
N SER A 119 14.44 -14.24 2.51
CA SER A 119 13.22 -13.43 2.65
C SER A 119 13.48 -12.09 3.34
N ILE A 120 14.31 -12.07 4.39
CA ILE A 120 14.68 -10.83 5.08
C ILE A 120 15.46 -9.90 4.14
N ARG A 121 16.46 -10.42 3.42
CA ARG A 121 17.23 -9.64 2.44
C ARG A 121 16.31 -9.07 1.35
N ALA A 122 15.49 -9.94 0.74
CA ALA A 122 14.53 -9.55 -0.30
C ALA A 122 13.55 -8.48 0.17
N ALA A 123 13.04 -8.61 1.40
CA ALA A 123 12.17 -7.61 2.00
C ALA A 123 12.86 -6.25 2.15
N ARG A 124 14.07 -6.22 2.71
CA ARG A 124 14.83 -4.98 2.96
C ARG A 124 15.21 -4.27 1.67
N GLU A 125 15.62 -5.02 0.64
CA GLU A 125 15.97 -4.46 -0.66
C GLU A 125 14.73 -3.98 -1.43
N SER A 126 13.67 -4.79 -1.47
CA SER A 126 12.39 -4.42 -2.11
C SER A 126 11.75 -3.18 -1.48
N MET A 127 11.97 -2.97 -0.18
CA MET A 127 11.48 -1.81 0.56
C MET A 127 11.94 -0.49 -0.04
N ILE A 128 13.18 -0.43 -0.53
CA ILE A 128 13.77 0.78 -1.11
C ILE A 128 12.97 1.19 -2.35
N GLY A 129 12.73 0.24 -3.25
CA GLY A 129 11.95 0.46 -4.47
C GLY A 129 10.49 0.81 -4.17
N ALA A 130 9.87 0.09 -3.25
CA ALA A 130 8.49 0.34 -2.82
C ALA A 130 8.31 1.76 -2.25
N ALA A 131 9.19 2.18 -1.34
CA ALA A 131 9.14 3.50 -0.72
C ALA A 131 9.40 4.62 -1.74
N ARG A 132 10.35 4.45 -2.68
CA ARG A 132 10.55 5.40 -3.80
C ARG A 132 9.32 5.50 -4.70
N SER A 133 8.65 4.39 -4.97
CA SER A 133 7.45 4.38 -5.81
C SER A 133 6.31 5.14 -5.12
N LEU A 134 6.07 4.85 -3.85
CA LEU A 134 5.11 5.56 -3.01
C LEU A 134 5.38 7.07 -2.99
N GLY A 135 6.61 7.48 -2.70
CA GLY A 135 7.00 8.90 -2.68
C GLY A 135 6.72 9.60 -4.01
N ARG A 136 6.99 8.94 -5.15
CA ARG A 136 6.66 9.46 -6.48
C ARG A 136 5.16 9.60 -6.69
N THR A 137 4.35 8.63 -6.24
CA THR A 137 2.88 8.70 -6.34
C THR A 137 2.33 9.88 -5.54
N TYR A 138 2.78 10.08 -4.31
CA TYR A 138 2.38 11.23 -3.49
C TYR A 138 2.83 12.56 -4.09
N ALA A 139 4.08 12.65 -4.55
CA ALA A 139 4.59 13.86 -5.19
C ALA A 139 3.79 14.24 -6.45
N ALA A 140 3.37 13.25 -7.25
CA ALA A 140 2.50 13.49 -8.40
C ALA A 140 1.12 14.02 -7.99
N ALA A 141 0.49 13.41 -6.98
CA ALA A 141 -0.83 13.82 -6.50
C ALA A 141 -0.83 15.20 -5.81
N LEU A 142 0.26 15.58 -5.15
CA LEU A 142 0.39 16.86 -4.45
C LEU A 142 0.85 18.00 -5.35
N ARG A 143 1.34 17.71 -6.57
CA ARG A 143 1.89 18.73 -7.48
C ARG A 143 0.93 19.90 -7.73
N PRO A 144 -0.37 19.71 -8.01
CA PRO A 144 -1.29 20.84 -8.20
C PRO A 144 -1.41 21.73 -6.94
N ILE A 145 -1.49 21.12 -5.75
CA ILE A 145 -1.57 21.87 -4.48
C ILE A 145 -0.25 22.61 -4.23
N SER A 146 0.88 22.00 -4.57
CA SER A 146 2.19 22.64 -4.48
C SER A 146 2.28 23.89 -5.35
N THR A 147 1.75 23.86 -6.58
CA THR A 147 1.71 25.04 -7.47
C THR A 147 0.93 26.20 -6.84
N VAL A 148 -0.21 25.90 -6.21
CA VAL A 148 -1.01 26.89 -5.47
C VAL A 148 -0.25 27.41 -4.26
N SER A 149 0.36 26.53 -3.46
CA SER A 149 1.11 26.90 -2.25
C SER A 149 2.32 27.80 -2.53
N GLN A 150 2.91 27.68 -3.72
CA GLN A 150 4.06 28.49 -4.14
C GLN A 150 3.65 29.85 -4.74
N GLY A 151 2.34 30.13 -4.83
CA GLY A 151 1.83 31.37 -5.42
C GLY A 151 2.12 31.49 -6.92
N LEU A 152 2.33 30.36 -7.61
CA LEU A 152 2.63 30.33 -9.05
C LEU A 152 1.39 30.52 -9.93
N VAL A 153 0.21 30.58 -9.32
CA VAL A 153 -1.08 30.75 -9.98
C VAL A 153 -1.43 32.25 -10.07
N PRO A 154 -1.94 32.75 -11.20
CA PRO A 154 -2.44 34.12 -11.30
C PRO A 154 -3.52 34.39 -10.26
N GLU A 155 -3.47 35.57 -9.61
CA GLU A 155 -4.37 35.91 -8.51
C GLU A 155 -5.83 35.62 -8.86
N ALA A 156 -6.30 36.07 -10.04
CA ALA A 156 -7.67 35.88 -10.51
C ALA A 156 -8.14 34.41 -10.60
N ALA A 157 -7.24 33.43 -10.69
CA ALA A 157 -7.55 32.02 -10.85
C ALA A 157 -7.30 31.19 -9.57
N VAL A 158 -6.76 31.78 -8.50
CA VAL A 158 -6.31 31.05 -7.29
C VAL A 158 -7.42 30.20 -6.67
N VAL A 159 -8.66 30.69 -6.63
CA VAL A 159 -9.79 29.95 -6.04
C VAL A 159 -10.13 28.71 -6.86
N ASP A 160 -10.20 28.85 -8.19
CA ASP A 160 -10.56 27.74 -9.08
C ASP A 160 -9.44 26.69 -9.14
N GLU A 161 -8.17 27.13 -9.24
CA GLU A 161 -7.01 26.23 -9.22
C GLU A 161 -6.85 25.50 -7.89
N ALA A 162 -7.08 26.18 -6.76
CA ALA A 162 -7.09 25.54 -5.45
C ALA A 162 -8.22 24.51 -5.32
N LEU A 163 -9.42 24.82 -5.83
CA LEU A 163 -10.53 23.87 -5.87
C LEU A 163 -10.19 22.66 -6.74
N GLU A 164 -9.66 22.86 -7.95
CA GLU A 164 -9.26 21.77 -8.85
C GLU A 164 -8.15 20.90 -8.24
N ALA A 165 -7.18 21.52 -7.58
CA ALA A 165 -6.09 20.82 -6.90
C ALA A 165 -6.60 19.92 -5.78
N VAL A 166 -7.57 20.38 -4.96
CA VAL A 166 -8.19 19.55 -3.92
C VAL A 166 -9.01 18.40 -4.53
N LEU A 167 -9.74 18.65 -5.62
CA LEU A 167 -10.50 17.62 -6.32
C LEU A 167 -9.58 16.59 -6.99
N HIS A 168 -8.41 17.00 -7.48
CA HIS A 168 -7.39 16.09 -7.96
C HIS A 168 -6.90 15.19 -6.83
N LEU A 169 -6.49 15.75 -5.69
CA LEU A 169 -6.04 14.97 -4.54
C LEU A 169 -7.12 14.01 -4.02
N HIS A 170 -8.38 14.46 -3.98
CA HIS A 170 -9.52 13.63 -3.59
C HIS A 170 -9.67 12.40 -4.52
N ARG A 171 -9.60 12.61 -5.84
CA ARG A 171 -9.66 11.51 -6.83
C ARG A 171 -8.46 10.56 -6.72
N SER A 172 -7.29 11.07 -6.34
CA SER A 172 -6.08 10.26 -6.15
C SER A 172 -6.08 9.41 -4.88
N ARG A 173 -7.02 9.62 -3.93
CA ARG A 173 -7.00 8.97 -2.60
C ARG A 173 -6.88 7.44 -2.68
N GLN A 174 -7.67 6.80 -3.55
CA GLN A 174 -7.60 5.33 -3.72
C GLN A 174 -6.24 4.87 -4.25
N GLN A 175 -5.64 5.63 -5.16
CA GLN A 175 -4.30 5.34 -5.68
C GLN A 175 -3.23 5.51 -4.60
N LEU A 176 -3.34 6.54 -3.76
CA LEU A 176 -2.42 6.79 -2.63
C LEU A 176 -2.51 5.68 -1.58
N ASP A 177 -3.71 5.18 -1.30
CA ASP A 177 -3.90 4.03 -0.41
C ASP A 177 -3.29 2.75 -0.99
N GLY A 178 -3.50 2.49 -2.29
CA GLY A 178 -2.91 1.33 -2.98
C GLY A 178 -1.39 1.40 -3.13
N ALA A 179 -0.81 2.60 -3.21
CA ALA A 179 0.63 2.80 -3.28
C ALA A 179 1.37 2.31 -2.02
N LEU A 180 0.67 2.15 -0.90
CA LEU A 180 1.22 1.57 0.34
C LEU A 180 1.31 0.04 0.29
N ASP A 181 0.55 -0.64 -0.58
CA ASP A 181 0.46 -2.10 -0.61
C ASP A 181 1.82 -2.79 -0.88
N PRO A 182 2.70 -2.30 -1.78
CA PRO A 182 4.04 -2.88 -1.95
C PRO A 182 4.92 -2.79 -0.71
N VAL A 183 4.80 -1.69 0.07
CA VAL A 183 5.51 -1.53 1.35
C VAL A 183 5.00 -2.57 2.35
N LEU A 184 3.68 -2.72 2.47
CA LEU A 184 3.07 -3.72 3.35
C LEU A 184 3.45 -5.16 2.95
N ALA A 185 3.53 -5.44 1.64
CA ALA A 185 3.95 -6.73 1.12
C ALA A 185 5.40 -7.06 1.49
N ALA A 186 6.31 -6.10 1.36
CA ALA A 186 7.70 -6.25 1.77
C ALA A 186 7.83 -6.45 3.30
N LEU A 187 7.03 -5.75 4.11
CA LEU A 187 6.98 -5.97 5.56
C LEU A 187 6.53 -7.39 5.92
N VAL A 188 5.49 -7.90 5.26
CA VAL A 188 5.01 -9.28 5.46
C VAL A 188 6.08 -10.31 5.05
N LEU A 189 6.77 -10.08 3.94
CA LEU A 189 7.90 -10.91 3.51
C LEU A 189 9.01 -10.93 4.57
N GLY A 190 9.35 -9.76 5.11
CA GLY A 190 10.34 -9.56 6.16
C GLY A 190 9.95 -10.10 7.54
N GLY A 191 8.71 -10.59 7.70
CA GLY A 191 8.27 -11.30 8.89
C GLY A 191 7.26 -10.56 9.76
N VAL A 192 6.79 -9.37 9.37
CA VAL A 192 5.73 -8.68 10.10
C VAL A 192 4.41 -9.45 9.97
N ARG A 193 3.71 -9.65 11.09
CA ARG A 193 2.43 -10.37 11.12
C ARG A 193 1.35 -9.55 10.44
N ARG A 194 0.57 -10.19 9.56
CA ARG A 194 -0.60 -9.59 8.90
C ARG A 194 -1.64 -9.07 9.91
N MET A 195 -1.85 -9.79 11.02
CA MET A 195 -2.76 -9.33 12.09
C MET A 195 -2.31 -8.01 12.67
N SER A 196 -1.03 -7.88 13.04
CA SER A 196 -0.47 -6.65 13.59
C SER A 196 -0.51 -5.48 12.59
N LEU A 197 -0.31 -5.76 11.30
CA LEU A 197 -0.51 -4.74 10.25
C LEU A 197 -1.98 -4.34 10.10
N ALA A 198 -2.91 -5.28 10.19
CA ALA A 198 -4.34 -5.00 10.08
C ALA A 198 -4.83 -4.14 11.26
N GLU A 199 -4.41 -4.48 12.48
CA GLU A 199 -4.64 -3.71 13.69
C GLU A 199 -4.08 -2.29 13.57
N ALA A 200 -2.82 -2.15 13.16
CA ALA A 200 -2.18 -0.85 12.98
C ALA A 200 -2.85 0.02 11.90
N LEU A 201 -3.35 -0.60 10.83
CA LEU A 201 -4.11 0.08 9.78
C LEU A 201 -5.55 0.40 10.19
N GLY A 202 -6.04 -0.12 11.32
CA GLY A 202 -7.44 0.00 11.73
C GLY A 202 -8.40 -0.70 10.75
N VAL A 203 -7.95 -1.76 10.06
CA VAL A 203 -8.76 -2.49 9.07
C VAL A 203 -8.97 -3.93 9.48
N HIS A 204 -10.09 -4.51 9.04
CA HIS A 204 -10.35 -5.92 9.24
C HIS A 204 -9.28 -6.79 8.53
N PRO A 205 -8.79 -7.90 9.13
CA PRO A 205 -7.77 -8.77 8.52
C PRO A 205 -8.11 -9.24 7.10
N ASN A 206 -9.37 -9.58 6.83
CA ASN A 206 -9.83 -9.96 5.48
C ASN A 206 -9.65 -8.82 4.46
N THR A 207 -9.80 -7.56 4.87
CA THR A 207 -9.57 -6.40 4.01
C THR A 207 -8.09 -6.29 3.65
N LEU A 208 -7.19 -6.46 4.62
CA LEU A 208 -5.75 -6.49 4.35
C LEU A 208 -5.37 -7.67 3.45
N GLN A 209 -5.95 -8.86 3.70
CA GLN A 209 -5.71 -10.03 2.85
C GLN A 209 -6.12 -9.77 1.40
N ARG A 210 -7.28 -9.14 1.17
CA ARG A 210 -7.74 -8.78 -0.18
C ARG A 210 -6.82 -7.77 -0.86
N ARG A 211 -6.34 -6.75 -0.13
CA ARG A 211 -5.36 -5.77 -0.65
C ARG A 211 -4.05 -6.45 -1.07
N LEU A 212 -3.54 -7.33 -0.22
CA LEU A 212 -2.29 -8.05 -0.46
C LEU A 212 -2.42 -9.21 -1.46
N ALA A 213 -3.64 -9.58 -1.89
CA ALA A 213 -3.84 -10.69 -2.84
C ALA A 213 -3.09 -10.45 -4.16
N GLY A 214 -3.06 -9.20 -4.63
CA GLY A 214 -2.34 -8.79 -5.84
C GLY A 214 -0.85 -8.51 -5.64
N GLN A 215 -0.29 -8.75 -4.44
CA GLN A 215 1.10 -8.45 -4.11
C GLN A 215 1.92 -9.75 -3.97
N PRO A 216 2.71 -10.17 -4.98
CA PRO A 216 3.40 -11.46 -4.98
C PRO A 216 4.34 -11.66 -3.78
N LEU A 217 5.09 -10.61 -3.40
CA LEU A 217 6.03 -10.65 -2.28
C LEU A 217 5.36 -10.99 -0.94
N ALA A 218 4.09 -10.62 -0.76
CA ALA A 218 3.36 -10.91 0.48
C ALA A 218 3.11 -12.41 0.70
N HIS A 219 3.17 -13.23 -0.36
CA HIS A 219 2.88 -14.67 -0.34
C HIS A 219 4.07 -15.55 -0.75
N ALA A 220 5.21 -14.93 -1.05
CA ALA A 220 6.41 -15.62 -1.46
C ALA A 220 7.00 -16.46 -0.32
N ARG A 221 7.46 -17.66 -0.66
CA ARG A 221 8.40 -18.45 0.16
C ARG A 221 9.83 -18.10 -0.26
N HIS A 222 10.80 -18.42 0.58
CA HIS A 222 12.21 -18.21 0.23
C HIS A 222 12.63 -18.83 -1.10
N ALA A 223 12.08 -20.01 -1.42
CA ALA A 223 12.35 -20.71 -2.68
C ALA A 223 11.69 -20.04 -3.89
N ASP A 224 10.64 -19.25 -3.69
CA ASP A 224 9.94 -18.57 -4.78
C ASP A 224 10.60 -17.25 -5.17
N LEU A 225 11.65 -16.82 -4.46
CA LEU A 225 12.29 -15.51 -4.64
C LEU A 225 13.42 -15.57 -5.67
N VAL A 226 13.36 -14.66 -6.63
CA VAL A 226 14.39 -14.49 -7.66
C VAL A 226 15.02 -13.10 -7.50
N ASP A 227 16.35 -13.07 -7.31
CA ASP A 227 17.14 -11.84 -7.28
C ASP A 227 17.39 -11.40 -8.74
N GLU A 228 16.78 -10.30 -9.15
CA GLU A 228 16.98 -9.71 -10.48
C GLU A 228 18.15 -8.72 -10.50
N GLY A 229 18.86 -8.56 -9.38
CA GLY A 229 19.94 -7.62 -9.20
C GLY A 229 19.45 -6.21 -8.85
N SER A 230 20.39 -5.38 -8.38
CA SER A 230 20.13 -3.97 -8.00
C SER A 230 19.00 -3.77 -6.98
N GLY A 231 18.76 -4.77 -6.11
CA GLY A 231 17.72 -4.72 -5.08
C GLY A 231 16.31 -4.98 -5.59
N LYS A 232 16.18 -5.47 -6.82
CA LYS A 232 14.89 -5.89 -7.39
C LYS A 232 14.70 -7.38 -7.19
N TRP A 233 13.55 -7.73 -6.62
CA TRP A 233 13.15 -9.10 -6.37
C TRP A 233 11.84 -9.39 -7.09
N SER A 234 11.78 -10.55 -7.76
CA SER A 234 10.55 -11.09 -8.30
C SER A 234 10.19 -12.42 -7.65
N VAL A 235 8.97 -12.86 -7.92
CA VAL A 235 8.41 -14.09 -7.36
C VAL A 235 8.07 -15.03 -8.51
N ALA A 236 8.80 -16.13 -8.59
CA ALA A 236 8.52 -17.24 -9.50
C ALA A 236 8.27 -18.48 -8.66
N ARG A 237 7.13 -19.16 -8.84
CA ARG A 237 6.80 -20.33 -8.02
C ARG A 237 7.82 -21.44 -8.27
N ALA A 238 8.55 -21.80 -7.22
CA ALA A 238 9.47 -22.92 -7.28
C ALA A 238 8.71 -24.23 -7.02
N GLU A 239 9.05 -25.24 -7.83
CA GLU A 239 8.49 -26.60 -7.79
C GLU A 239 9.07 -27.42 -6.62
N VAL A 240 8.79 -26.97 -5.40
CA VAL A 240 9.27 -27.61 -4.15
C VAL A 240 8.13 -27.98 -3.22
N GLY A 241 8.27 -29.16 -2.59
CA GLY A 241 7.29 -29.74 -1.67
C GLY A 241 6.02 -30.20 -2.40
N LYS A 242 4.84 -29.78 -1.92
CA LYS A 242 3.53 -30.08 -2.55
C LYS A 242 3.43 -29.63 -4.03
N TYR A 243 4.34 -28.77 -4.48
CA TYR A 243 4.38 -28.23 -5.84
C TYR A 243 5.47 -28.85 -6.71
N LYS A 244 6.26 -29.81 -6.20
CA LYS A 244 7.08 -30.67 -7.06
C LYS A 244 6.10 -31.56 -7.84
N PRO A 245 6.19 -31.67 -9.18
CA PRO A 245 5.45 -32.70 -9.91
C PRO A 245 5.70 -34.04 -9.22
N THR A 246 4.65 -34.79 -8.92
CA THR A 246 4.81 -36.20 -8.55
C THR A 246 5.62 -36.81 -9.69
N GLU A 247 6.77 -37.45 -9.38
CA GLU A 247 7.62 -38.07 -10.39
C GLU A 247 6.73 -38.83 -11.38
N GLU A 248 6.89 -38.55 -12.68
CA GLU A 248 6.19 -39.28 -13.73
C GLU A 248 6.36 -40.77 -13.40
N LEU A 249 5.24 -41.44 -13.11
CA LEU A 249 5.27 -42.87 -12.82
C LEU A 249 5.97 -43.53 -13.99
N ASP A 250 7.04 -44.28 -13.69
CA ASP A 250 7.82 -44.99 -14.69
C ASP A 250 6.87 -45.77 -15.60
N GLU A 251 6.85 -45.40 -16.88
CA GLU A 251 5.93 -45.95 -17.87
C GLU A 251 6.05 -47.48 -17.93
N ALA A 252 7.26 -48.01 -17.72
CA ALA A 252 7.51 -49.45 -17.64
C ALA A 252 6.86 -50.10 -16.41
N LEU A 253 6.78 -49.39 -15.29
CA LEU A 253 6.17 -49.88 -14.05
C LEU A 253 4.63 -49.84 -14.13
N VAL A 254 4.09 -48.84 -14.82
CA VAL A 254 2.66 -48.76 -15.15
C VAL A 254 2.28 -49.84 -16.16
N GLU A 255 3.07 -50.04 -17.22
CA GLU A 255 2.85 -51.11 -18.20
C GLU A 255 2.94 -52.50 -17.56
N ALA A 256 3.91 -52.73 -16.67
CA ALA A 256 4.03 -54.00 -15.94
C ALA A 256 2.80 -54.26 -15.04
N ALA A 257 2.32 -53.25 -14.31
CA ALA A 257 1.14 -53.37 -13.47
C ALA A 257 -0.15 -53.58 -14.29
N VAL A 258 -0.26 -52.95 -15.46
CA VAL A 258 -1.39 -53.17 -16.40
C VAL A 258 -1.34 -54.58 -17.00
N ALA A 259 -0.16 -55.06 -17.38
CA ALA A 259 0.02 -56.41 -17.90
C ALA A 259 -0.35 -57.48 -16.85
N GLU A 260 0.07 -57.28 -15.59
CA GLU A 260 -0.27 -58.15 -14.45
C GLU A 260 -1.78 -58.15 -14.15
N ALA A 261 -2.44 -57.00 -14.25
CA ALA A 261 -3.89 -56.92 -14.09
C ALA A 261 -4.65 -57.64 -15.22
N ILE A 262 -4.16 -57.55 -16.46
CA ILE A 262 -4.76 -58.22 -17.63
C ILE A 262 -4.57 -59.75 -17.54
N THR A 263 -3.40 -60.24 -17.11
CA THR A 263 -3.17 -61.68 -16.92
C THR A 263 -3.94 -62.24 -15.74
N GLY A 264 -4.06 -61.50 -14.63
CA GLY A 264 -4.88 -61.91 -13.48
C GLY A 264 -6.38 -62.05 -13.79
N ILE A 265 -6.90 -61.28 -14.75
CA ILE A 265 -8.28 -61.42 -15.28
C ILE A 265 -8.42 -62.69 -16.15
N GLN A 266 -7.37 -63.10 -16.86
CA GLN A 266 -7.40 -64.35 -17.66
C GLN A 266 -7.35 -65.61 -16.79
N GLU A 267 -6.66 -65.58 -15.64
CA GLU A 267 -6.59 -66.72 -14.71
C GLU A 267 -7.90 -66.95 -13.92
N THR A 268 -8.70 -65.90 -13.73
CA THR A 268 -10.00 -65.98 -13.03
C THR A 268 -11.21 -66.13 -13.96
N GLY A 269 -11.06 -65.91 -15.27
CA GLY A 269 -12.13 -66.02 -16.28
C GLY A 269 -12.49 -67.44 -16.75
N GLY A 270 -11.79 -68.48 -16.26
CA GLY A 270 -11.88 -69.85 -16.79
C GLY A 270 -12.89 -70.79 -16.12
N CYS A 271 -13.66 -70.37 -15.11
CA CYS A 271 -14.58 -71.29 -14.43
C CYS A 271 -15.99 -70.69 -14.21
N ALA A 272 -16.80 -70.69 -15.26
CA ALA A 272 -18.26 -70.70 -15.17
C ALA A 272 -18.85 -71.37 -16.42
N ARG A 273 -18.74 -72.70 -16.50
CA ARG A 273 -19.70 -73.54 -17.22
C ARG A 273 -20.54 -74.28 -16.17
N ALA A 274 -21.82 -73.93 -16.09
CA ALA A 274 -22.90 -74.80 -15.66
C ALA A 274 -23.98 -74.72 -16.74
#